data_AF-A0A8T5QMR4-F1
#
_entry.id   AF-A0A8T5QMR4-F1
#
_cell.length_a   1.000
_cell.length_b   1.000
_cell.length_c   1.000
_cell.angle_alpha   90.00
_cell.angle_beta   90.00
_cell.angle_gamma   90.00
#
_symmetry.space_group_name_H-M   'P 1'
#
loop_
_entity.id
_entity.type
_entity.pdbx_description
1 polymer ?
#
loop_
_entity_poly.entity_id
_entity_poly.type
_entity_poly.pdbx_seq_one_letter_code
_entity_poly.pdbx_strand_id
1 'polypeptide(L)'
;MRLWKKLFGFLVLVILFAQAVFGGEFFLEQTLFEGESRKYDVGGYVYTIELVAVFDSQFKAQFRVNGEMTKILSEDESDKLADGATIQVRDVLPQEAGEGKDLVQFNFFPVAHPVAASVEETPPESAQTPQEPAVTATEPAREPRPAPESVVDVTKKEPSHKGWWERFKDWFKGLFS
;
A
#
# COMPACT_ATOMS: atom_id res chain seq x y z
N MET A 1 38.83 25.69 -31.72
CA MET A 1 38.16 25.81 -30.39
C MET A 1 36.70 26.29 -30.40
N ARG A 2 36.20 27.04 -31.40
CA ARG A 2 34.80 27.52 -31.40
C ARG A 2 33.73 26.47 -31.77
N LEU A 3 34.09 25.44 -32.54
CA LEU A 3 33.15 24.41 -33.01
C LEU A 3 32.79 23.39 -31.91
N TRP A 4 33.77 23.02 -31.08
CA TRP A 4 33.60 22.03 -30.02
C TRP A 4 32.67 22.52 -28.90
N LYS A 5 32.69 23.83 -28.59
CA LYS A 5 31.76 24.45 -27.64
C LYS A 5 30.29 24.39 -28.10
N LYS A 6 30.04 24.47 -29.42
CA LYS A 6 28.68 24.36 -29.99
C LYS A 6 28.17 22.92 -29.97
N LEU A 7 29.03 21.96 -30.28
CA LEU A 7 28.69 20.53 -30.19
C LEU A 7 28.43 20.09 -28.75
N PHE A 8 29.23 20.56 -27.79
CA PHE A 8 29.04 20.24 -26.37
C PHE A 8 27.74 20.85 -25.82
N GLY A 9 27.43 22.09 -26.20
CA GLY A 9 26.16 22.73 -25.83
C GLY A 9 24.94 21.99 -26.40
N PHE A 10 25.02 21.53 -27.66
CA PHE A 10 23.93 20.78 -28.29
C PHE A 10 23.77 19.39 -27.66
N LEU A 11 24.86 18.71 -27.30
CA LEU A 11 24.83 17.42 -26.61
C LEU A 11 24.19 17.54 -25.22
N VAL A 12 24.57 18.55 -24.43
CA VAL A 12 23.96 18.81 -23.12
C VAL A 12 22.47 19.14 -23.25
N LEU A 13 22.07 19.91 -24.28
CA LEU A 13 20.67 20.20 -24.56
C LEU A 13 19.89 18.93 -24.91
N VAL A 14 20.45 18.04 -25.74
CA VAL A 14 19.81 16.76 -26.12
C VAL A 14 19.69 15.82 -24.91
N ILE A 15 20.69 15.76 -24.03
CA ILE A 15 20.63 14.95 -22.81
C ILE A 15 19.57 15.48 -21.84
N LEU A 16 19.51 16.80 -21.64
CA LEU A 16 18.47 17.44 -20.80
C LEU A 16 17.07 17.25 -21.38
N PHE A 17 16.92 17.28 -22.71
CA PHE A 17 15.64 17.04 -23.37
C PHE A 17 15.23 15.55 -23.26
N ALA A 18 16.18 14.63 -23.37
CA ALA A 18 15.91 13.20 -23.21
C ALA A 18 15.36 12.88 -21.80
N GLN A 19 15.92 13.46 -20.73
CA GLN A 19 15.43 13.20 -19.37
C GLN A 19 14.01 13.73 -19.11
N ALA A 20 13.55 14.72 -19.88
CA ALA A 20 12.18 15.24 -19.79
C ALA A 20 11.16 14.41 -20.61
N VAL A 21 11.61 13.73 -21.66
CA VAL A 21 10.75 12.92 -22.54
C VAL A 21 10.63 11.47 -22.04
N PHE A 22 11.68 10.94 -21.41
CA PHE A 22 11.63 9.64 -20.74
C PHE A 22 11.15 9.82 -19.30
N GLY A 23 9.85 10.13 -19.15
CA GLY A 23 9.16 9.95 -17.89
C GLY A 23 9.22 8.48 -17.51
N GLY A 24 10.18 8.11 -16.67
CA GLY A 24 10.36 6.75 -16.20
C GLY A 24 9.06 6.27 -15.55
N GLU A 25 8.57 5.11 -15.99
CA GLU A 25 7.49 4.43 -15.32
C GLU A 25 8.01 4.04 -13.92
N PHE A 26 7.56 4.76 -12.90
CA PHE A 26 7.94 4.46 -11.53
C PHE A 26 6.98 3.43 -10.97
N PHE A 27 7.53 2.47 -10.22
CA PHE A 27 6.75 1.44 -9.56
C PHE A 27 7.25 1.24 -8.13
N LEU A 28 6.39 0.68 -7.30
CA LEU A 28 6.69 0.29 -5.93
C LEU A 28 6.82 -1.23 -5.88
N GLU A 29 8.00 -1.73 -5.53
CA GLU A 29 8.20 -3.13 -5.20
C GLU A 29 7.78 -3.36 -3.75
N GLN A 30 6.84 -4.27 -3.52
CA GLN A 30 6.20 -4.47 -2.23
C GLN A 30 6.03 -5.94 -1.88
N THR A 31 5.82 -6.19 -0.60
CA THR A 31 5.52 -7.50 -0.05
C THR A 31 4.40 -7.37 0.97
N LEU A 32 3.38 -8.23 0.86
CA LEU A 32 2.26 -8.29 1.80
C LEU A 32 1.99 -9.74 2.22
N PHE A 33 1.58 -9.90 3.47
CA PHE A 33 1.00 -11.16 3.95
C PHE A 33 -0.49 -11.25 3.63
N GLU A 34 -1.04 -12.46 3.54
CA GLU A 34 -2.46 -12.65 3.31
C GLU A 34 -3.31 -11.96 4.41
N GLY A 35 -4.27 -11.15 3.95
CA GLY A 35 -5.11 -10.28 4.76
C GLY A 35 -4.42 -9.00 5.26
N GLU A 36 -3.17 -8.73 4.88
CA GLU A 36 -2.50 -7.47 5.18
C GLU A 36 -2.96 -6.37 4.20
N SER A 37 -3.16 -5.17 4.74
CA SER A 37 -3.42 -3.96 3.96
C SER A 37 -2.40 -2.88 4.30
N ARG A 38 -1.90 -2.18 3.28
CA ARG A 38 -0.97 -1.05 3.41
C ARG A 38 -1.43 0.13 2.57
N LYS A 39 -1.16 1.34 3.09
CA LYS A 39 -1.40 2.60 2.40
C LYS A 39 -0.11 3.15 1.81
N TYR A 40 -0.18 3.67 0.59
CA TYR A 40 0.94 4.27 -0.14
C TYR A 40 0.54 5.67 -0.62
N ASP A 41 1.28 6.69 -0.21
CA ASP A 41 1.13 8.04 -0.74
C ASP A 41 2.01 8.19 -1.98
N VAL A 42 1.37 8.40 -3.12
CA VAL A 42 2.02 8.57 -4.41
C VAL A 42 1.61 9.91 -4.99
N GLY A 43 2.51 10.89 -4.86
CA GLY A 43 2.27 12.23 -5.39
C GLY A 43 1.04 12.90 -4.79
N GLY A 44 0.74 12.70 -3.51
CA GLY A 44 -0.43 13.26 -2.84
C GLY A 44 -1.72 12.47 -3.05
N TYR A 45 -1.68 11.37 -3.80
CA TYR A 45 -2.78 10.44 -3.94
C TYR A 45 -2.51 9.17 -3.11
N VAL A 46 -3.44 8.78 -2.26
CA VAL A 46 -3.27 7.64 -1.34
C VAL A 46 -3.91 6.39 -1.93
N TYR A 47 -3.10 5.36 -2.16
CA TYR A 47 -3.53 4.02 -2.53
C TYR A 47 -3.61 3.13 -1.29
N THR A 48 -4.71 2.40 -1.12
CA THR A 48 -4.84 1.31 -0.14
C THR A 48 -4.79 -0.01 -0.89
N ILE A 49 -3.75 -0.81 -0.67
CA ILE A 49 -3.59 -2.13 -1.29
C ILE A 49 -3.72 -3.19 -0.20
N GLU A 50 -4.55 -4.18 -0.44
CA GLU A 50 -4.77 -5.34 0.42
C GLU A 50 -4.51 -6.62 -0.38
N LEU A 51 -3.76 -7.55 0.20
CA LEU A 51 -3.67 -8.92 -0.32
C LEU A 51 -4.84 -9.70 0.27
N VAL A 52 -5.88 -9.93 -0.54
CA VAL A 52 -7.16 -10.49 -0.07
C VAL A 52 -7.08 -11.99 0.13
N ALA A 53 -6.45 -12.69 -0.83
CA ALA A 53 -6.36 -14.14 -0.81
C ALA A 53 -5.12 -14.65 -1.53
N VAL A 54 -4.57 -15.75 -1.04
CA VAL A 54 -3.60 -16.60 -1.76
C VAL A 54 -4.25 -17.94 -2.06
N PHE A 55 -4.06 -18.43 -3.29
CA PHE A 55 -4.58 -19.70 -3.77
C PHE A 55 -3.43 -20.69 -3.89
N ASP A 56 -3.05 -21.32 -2.77
CA ASP A 56 -1.83 -22.14 -2.64
C ASP A 56 -1.69 -23.19 -3.74
N SER A 57 -2.77 -23.93 -4.01
CA SER A 57 -2.78 -24.99 -5.03
C SER A 57 -2.49 -24.50 -6.46
N GLN A 58 -2.64 -23.19 -6.71
CA GLN A 58 -2.46 -22.57 -8.01
C GLN A 58 -1.29 -21.58 -8.05
N PHE A 59 -0.66 -21.28 -6.91
CA PHE A 59 0.33 -20.21 -6.76
C PHE A 59 -0.18 -18.88 -7.34
N LYS A 60 -1.39 -18.49 -6.93
CA LYS A 60 -2.02 -17.25 -7.37
C LYS A 60 -2.42 -16.35 -6.22
N ALA A 61 -2.56 -15.08 -6.50
CA ALA A 61 -2.96 -14.06 -5.52
C ALA A 61 -4.11 -13.20 -6.05
N GLN A 62 -4.91 -12.66 -5.14
CA GLN A 62 -5.91 -11.64 -5.47
C GLN A 62 -5.76 -10.44 -4.55
N PHE A 63 -5.84 -9.24 -5.13
CA PHE A 63 -5.69 -7.99 -4.40
C PHE A 63 -6.97 -7.16 -4.41
N ARG A 64 -7.02 -6.22 -3.48
CA ARG A 64 -7.95 -5.10 -3.50
C ARG A 64 -7.17 -3.79 -3.46
N VAL A 65 -7.41 -2.92 -4.43
CA VAL A 65 -6.75 -1.62 -4.53
C VAL A 65 -7.81 -0.53 -4.53
N ASN A 66 -7.80 0.34 -3.52
CA ASN A 66 -8.81 1.41 -3.35
C ASN A 66 -10.27 0.91 -3.40
N GLY A 67 -10.50 -0.33 -2.98
CA GLY A 67 -11.82 -0.97 -3.01
C GLY A 67 -12.14 -1.73 -4.29
N GLU A 68 -11.33 -1.62 -5.34
CA GLU A 68 -11.44 -2.39 -6.58
C GLU A 68 -10.74 -3.75 -6.43
N MET A 69 -11.42 -4.84 -6.76
CA MET A 69 -10.86 -6.19 -6.75
C MET A 69 -10.14 -6.47 -8.06
N THR A 70 -8.93 -7.02 -7.99
CA THR A 70 -8.23 -7.51 -9.19
C THR A 70 -8.81 -8.85 -9.65
N LYS A 71 -8.47 -9.25 -10.88
CA LYS A 71 -8.48 -10.68 -11.24
C LYS A 71 -7.52 -11.48 -10.36
N ILE A 72 -7.63 -12.80 -10.41
CA ILE A 72 -6.69 -13.71 -9.76
C ILE A 72 -5.43 -13.77 -10.63
N LEU A 73 -4.27 -13.43 -10.07
CA LEU A 73 -3.00 -13.25 -10.75
C LEU A 73 -2.02 -14.37 -10.42
N SER A 74 -1.42 -14.99 -11.43
CA SER A 74 -0.21 -15.83 -11.26
C SER A 74 1.08 -14.98 -11.25
N GLU A 75 2.21 -15.62 -10.98
CA GLU A 75 3.54 -15.03 -11.18
C GLU A 75 3.67 -14.36 -12.57
N ASP A 76 4.28 -13.17 -12.58
CA ASP A 76 4.44 -12.25 -13.71
C ASP A 76 3.16 -11.69 -14.34
N GLU A 77 1.98 -12.13 -13.90
CA GLU A 77 0.70 -11.62 -14.38
C GLU A 77 0.40 -10.25 -13.77
N SER A 78 -0.20 -9.37 -14.58
CA SER A 78 -0.65 -8.05 -14.15
C SER A 78 -2.14 -7.83 -14.37
N ASP A 79 -2.71 -6.95 -13.56
CA ASP A 79 -4.06 -6.40 -13.75
C ASP A 79 -4.03 -4.87 -13.77
N LYS A 80 -4.82 -4.29 -14.66
CA LYS A 80 -4.97 -2.84 -14.81
C LYS A 80 -6.33 -2.42 -14.26
N LEU A 81 -6.30 -1.51 -13.30
CA LEU A 81 -7.46 -1.02 -12.55
C LEU A 81 -8.20 0.09 -13.31
N ALA A 82 -9.37 0.47 -12.82
CA ALA A 82 -10.22 1.48 -13.45
C ALA A 82 -9.58 2.87 -13.52
N ASP A 83 -8.75 3.24 -12.53
CA ASP A 83 -7.99 4.49 -12.52
C ASP A 83 -6.75 4.46 -13.45
N GLY A 84 -6.46 3.29 -14.01
CA GLY A 84 -5.33 3.01 -14.89
C GLY A 84 -4.07 2.52 -14.17
N ALA A 85 -4.07 2.45 -12.83
CA ALA A 85 -2.96 1.86 -12.10
C ALA A 85 -2.85 0.36 -12.40
N THR A 86 -1.65 -0.19 -12.29
CA THR A 86 -1.40 -1.60 -12.59
C THR A 86 -0.74 -2.27 -11.41
N ILE A 87 -1.13 -3.50 -11.10
CA ILE A 87 -0.43 -4.36 -10.15
C ILE A 87 0.08 -5.59 -10.89
N GLN A 88 1.31 -6.01 -10.60
CA GLN A 88 1.94 -7.19 -11.19
C GLN A 88 2.49 -8.08 -10.08
N VAL A 89 2.10 -9.35 -10.07
CA VAL A 89 2.66 -10.33 -9.14
C VAL A 89 4.07 -10.68 -9.58
N ARG A 90 5.01 -10.69 -8.62
CA ARG A 90 6.41 -11.08 -8.81
C ARG A 90 6.67 -12.49 -8.33
N ASP A 91 6.11 -12.85 -7.19
CA ASP A 91 6.29 -14.16 -6.58
C ASP A 91 5.13 -14.41 -5.61
N VAL A 92 4.66 -15.66 -5.56
CA VAL A 92 3.65 -16.12 -4.61
C VAL A 92 4.32 -17.20 -3.77
N LEU A 93 4.44 -16.93 -2.47
CA LEU A 93 5.12 -17.79 -1.51
C LEU A 93 4.08 -18.30 -0.49
N PRO A 94 3.31 -19.35 -0.84
CA PRO A 94 2.45 -20.03 0.11
C PRO A 94 3.30 -20.62 1.24
N GLN A 95 2.82 -20.48 2.48
CA GLN A 95 3.40 -21.16 3.63
C GLN A 95 2.62 -22.43 3.92
N GLU A 96 3.28 -23.45 4.45
CA GLU A 96 2.56 -24.65 4.88
C GLU A 96 1.61 -24.33 6.04
N ALA A 97 0.46 -25.01 6.04
CA ALA A 97 -0.59 -24.81 7.03
C ALA A 97 -0.03 -24.96 8.46
N GLY A 98 0.03 -23.84 9.19
CA GLY A 98 0.50 -23.78 10.57
C GLY A 98 1.87 -23.12 10.78
N GLU A 99 2.59 -22.75 9.71
CA GLU A 99 3.92 -22.15 9.80
C GLU A 99 3.96 -20.64 9.55
N GLY A 100 2.86 -20.03 9.08
CA GLY A 100 2.80 -18.59 8.85
C GLY A 100 1.56 -18.18 8.07
N LYS A 101 1.57 -16.92 7.63
CA LYS A 101 0.64 -16.41 6.61
C LYS A 101 1.33 -16.49 5.26
N ASP A 102 0.55 -16.71 4.21
CA ASP A 102 1.05 -16.65 2.84
C ASP A 102 1.55 -15.26 2.51
N LEU A 103 2.55 -15.19 1.64
CA LEU A 103 3.26 -13.97 1.31
C LEU A 103 3.31 -13.79 -0.21
N VAL A 104 3.11 -12.56 -0.66
CA VAL A 104 3.20 -12.23 -2.08
C VAL A 104 4.10 -11.03 -2.28
N GLN A 105 5.00 -11.14 -3.25
CA GLN A 105 5.81 -10.04 -3.76
C GLN A 105 5.15 -9.49 -5.02
N PHE A 106 5.08 -8.17 -5.16
CA PHE A 106 4.44 -7.53 -6.30
C PHE A 106 5.05 -6.17 -6.63
N ASN A 107 4.89 -5.75 -7.88
CA ASN A 107 5.13 -4.38 -8.31
C ASN A 107 3.80 -3.65 -8.43
N PHE A 108 3.74 -2.41 -7.95
CA PHE A 108 2.61 -1.52 -8.14
C PHE A 108 3.00 -0.31 -8.98
N PHE A 109 2.29 -0.09 -10.08
CA PHE A 109 2.48 0.98 -11.06
C PHE A 109 1.33 1.98 -10.90
N PRO A 110 1.44 2.96 -10.01
CA PRO A 110 0.42 3.97 -9.81
C PRO A 110 0.31 4.89 -11.03
N VAL A 111 -0.87 5.46 -11.24
CA VAL A 111 -1.04 6.54 -12.22
C VAL A 111 -0.66 7.86 -11.57
N ALA A 112 0.14 8.66 -12.27
CA ALA A 112 0.40 10.03 -11.86
C ALA A 112 -0.93 10.81 -11.87
N HIS A 113 -1.48 11.03 -10.69
CA HIS A 113 -2.63 11.91 -10.54
C HIS A 113 -2.09 13.33 -10.65
N PRO A 114 -2.62 14.17 -11.56
CA PRO A 114 -2.35 15.59 -11.47
C PRO A 114 -2.86 15.99 -10.09
N VAL A 115 -1.95 16.37 -9.19
CA VAL A 115 -2.31 17.03 -7.94
C VAL A 115 -3.17 18.19 -8.41
N ALA A 116 -4.49 18.07 -8.25
CA ALA A 116 -5.40 19.11 -8.66
C ALA A 116 -4.89 20.33 -7.91
N ALA A 117 -4.23 21.25 -8.64
CA ALA A 117 -3.49 22.35 -8.07
C ALA A 117 -4.46 22.98 -7.11
N SER A 118 -4.21 22.81 -5.80
CA SER A 118 -5.23 23.00 -4.78
C SER A 118 -5.83 24.35 -5.05
N VAL A 119 -7.05 24.34 -5.59
CA VAL A 119 -7.83 25.55 -5.70
C VAL A 119 -8.02 25.87 -4.23
N GLU A 120 -7.28 26.88 -3.76
CA GLU A 120 -7.54 27.55 -2.49
C GLU A 120 -9.02 27.97 -2.61
N GLU A 121 -9.92 27.06 -2.23
CA GLU A 121 -11.30 27.42 -1.99
C GLU A 121 -11.20 28.33 -0.77
N THR A 122 -11.08 29.63 -1.05
CA THR A 122 -11.29 30.68 -0.07
C THR A 122 -12.53 30.29 0.72
N PRO A 123 -12.39 30.02 2.04
CA PRO A 123 -13.51 29.57 2.84
C PRO A 123 -14.68 30.52 2.59
N PRO A 124 -15.88 30.02 2.24
CA PRO A 124 -17.02 30.90 2.08
C PRO A 124 -17.21 31.65 3.40
N GLU A 125 -17.07 32.97 3.33
CA GLU A 125 -17.22 33.88 4.44
C GLU A 125 -18.61 33.71 5.06
N SER A 126 -18.65 32.94 6.15
CA SER A 126 -19.67 32.87 7.20
C SER A 126 -21.05 33.43 6.85
N ALA A 127 -21.90 32.64 6.20
CA ALA A 127 -23.34 32.78 6.37
C ALA A 127 -23.73 32.21 7.74
N GLN A 128 -23.74 33.08 8.76
CA GLN A 128 -24.38 32.81 10.04
C GLN A 128 -25.89 32.58 9.81
N THR A 129 -26.46 31.52 10.38
CA THR A 129 -27.92 31.38 10.57
C THR A 129 -28.19 30.46 11.77
N PRO A 130 -29.37 30.52 12.42
CA PRO A 130 -29.52 30.89 13.82
C PRO A 130 -29.71 29.68 14.74
N GLN A 131 -29.48 29.90 16.04
CA GLN A 131 -29.63 28.90 17.10
C GLN A 131 -31.05 28.29 17.14
N GLU A 132 -31.10 26.97 17.04
CA GLU A 132 -32.31 26.15 17.20
C GLU A 132 -32.57 25.84 18.69
N PRO A 133 -33.83 25.91 19.18
CA PRO A 133 -34.12 25.73 20.60
C PRO A 133 -34.08 24.26 21.04
N ALA A 134 -33.60 24.07 22.28
CA ALA A 134 -33.45 22.79 22.95
C ALA A 134 -34.76 21.99 23.04
N VAL A 135 -34.75 20.76 22.51
CA VAL A 135 -35.77 19.74 22.77
C VAL A 135 -35.24 18.70 23.75
N THR A 136 -35.86 18.68 24.93
CA THR A 136 -35.70 17.68 26.00
C THR A 136 -36.20 16.32 25.51
N ALA A 137 -35.29 15.36 25.33
CA ALA A 137 -35.64 13.96 25.07
C ALA A 137 -35.57 13.16 26.37
N THR A 138 -36.72 12.60 26.77
CA THR A 138 -36.88 11.65 27.87
C THR A 138 -36.20 10.31 27.52
N GLU A 139 -35.24 9.90 28.35
CA GLU A 139 -34.49 8.64 28.28
C GLU A 139 -35.38 7.44 28.68
N PRO A 140 -35.60 6.43 27.82
CA PRO A 140 -36.26 5.19 28.24
C PRO A 140 -35.29 4.29 29.00
N ALA A 141 -35.81 3.68 30.07
CA ALA A 141 -35.09 2.84 31.03
C ALA A 141 -34.27 1.71 30.38
N ARG A 142 -32.98 1.66 30.71
CA ARG A 142 -32.08 0.55 30.38
C ARG A 142 -32.43 -0.70 31.18
N GLU A 143 -32.60 -1.81 30.46
CA GLU A 143 -32.67 -3.16 31.01
C GLU A 143 -31.31 -3.59 31.59
N PRO A 144 -31.26 -4.30 32.74
CA PRO A 144 -30.00 -4.72 33.35
C PRO A 144 -29.29 -5.78 32.50
N ARG A 145 -28.05 -5.49 32.09
CA ARG A 145 -27.16 -6.48 31.45
C ARG A 145 -26.81 -7.61 32.42
N PRO A 146 -26.79 -8.88 31.97
CA PRO A 146 -26.23 -9.98 32.75
C PRO A 146 -24.72 -9.80 32.96
N ALA A 147 -24.24 -10.26 34.12
CA ALA A 147 -22.86 -10.14 34.56
C ALA A 147 -21.89 -10.89 33.63
N PRO A 148 -20.68 -10.34 33.38
CA PRO A 148 -19.68 -11.02 32.58
C PRO A 148 -19.13 -12.25 33.32
N GLU A 149 -19.15 -13.40 32.64
CA GLU A 149 -18.48 -14.63 33.08
C GLU A 149 -16.97 -14.43 33.17
N SER A 150 -16.39 -15.03 34.20
CA SER A 150 -14.97 -14.95 34.58
C SER A 150 -14.04 -15.38 33.45
N VAL A 151 -13.23 -14.44 32.96
CA VAL A 151 -12.14 -14.68 32.00
C VAL A 151 -11.01 -15.43 32.71
N VAL A 152 -10.65 -16.59 32.16
CA VAL A 152 -9.53 -17.43 32.60
C VAL A 152 -8.22 -16.77 32.18
N ASP A 153 -7.35 -16.53 33.16
CA ASP A 153 -6.03 -15.92 32.99
C ASP A 153 -5.07 -16.91 32.31
N VAL A 154 -4.84 -16.74 31.01
CA VAL A 154 -3.82 -17.48 30.26
C VAL A 154 -2.57 -16.62 30.21
N THR A 155 -1.66 -16.88 31.15
CA THR A 155 -0.32 -16.32 31.20
C THR A 155 0.47 -16.75 29.96
N LYS A 156 0.50 -15.86 28.96
CA LYS A 156 1.25 -16.05 27.70
C LYS A 156 2.73 -15.74 27.95
N LYS A 157 3.55 -16.78 27.90
CA LYS A 157 5.02 -16.71 27.97
C LYS A 157 5.55 -16.05 26.69
N GLU A 158 6.15 -14.86 26.81
CA GLU A 158 6.77 -14.15 25.69
C GLU A 158 7.97 -14.94 25.13
N PRO A 159 8.09 -15.08 23.79
CA PRO A 159 9.32 -15.58 23.18
C PRO A 159 10.40 -14.48 23.20
N SER A 160 11.56 -14.83 23.76
CA SER A 160 12.76 -14.00 23.82
C SER A 160 13.21 -13.54 22.42
N HIS A 161 13.11 -12.23 22.18
CA HIS A 161 13.39 -11.52 20.93
C HIS A 161 14.89 -11.51 20.51
N LYS A 162 15.77 -12.23 21.22
CA LYS A 162 17.24 -12.13 21.05
C LYS A 162 17.85 -13.09 20.02
N GLY A 163 17.08 -14.00 19.44
CA GLY A 163 17.62 -15.01 18.50
C GLY A 163 17.51 -14.67 17.01
N TRP A 164 16.61 -13.77 16.62
CA TRP A 164 16.26 -13.58 15.20
C TRP A 164 17.33 -12.79 14.41
N TRP A 165 17.92 -11.76 15.04
CA TRP A 165 18.95 -10.93 14.40
C TRP A 165 20.28 -11.65 14.11
N GLU A 166 20.64 -12.66 14.91
CA GLU A 166 21.87 -13.44 14.67
C GLU A 166 21.68 -14.41 13.49
N ARG A 167 20.51 -15.05 13.37
CA ARG A 167 20.19 -15.93 12.22
C ARG A 167 20.11 -15.17 10.90
N PHE A 168 19.63 -13.92 10.93
CA PHE A 168 19.58 -13.06 9.74
C PHE A 168 20.98 -12.69 9.23
N LYS A 169 21.92 -12.37 10.13
CA LYS A 169 23.31 -12.04 9.74
C LYS A 169 24.04 -13.21 9.08
N ASP A 170 23.83 -14.42 9.57
CA ASP A 170 24.50 -15.61 9.04
C ASP A 170 23.98 -15.97 7.64
N TRP A 171 22.68 -15.81 7.40
CA TRP A 171 22.10 -15.98 6.06
C TRP A 171 22.65 -14.95 5.06
N PHE A 172 22.79 -13.69 5.47
CA PHE A 172 23.31 -12.62 4.61
C PHE A 172 24.77 -12.82 4.21
N LYS A 173 25.60 -13.40 5.08
CA LYS A 173 27.01 -13.70 4.78
C LYS A 173 27.17 -14.80 3.73
N GLY A 174 26.23 -15.72 3.64
CA GLY A 174 26.23 -16.79 2.63
C GLY A 174 25.93 -16.31 1.22
N LEU A 175 25.31 -15.14 1.05
CA LEU A 175 24.91 -14.62 -0.27
C LEU A 175 26.04 -13.95 -1.07
N PHE A 176 27.19 -13.69 -0.44
CA PHE A 176 28.31 -12.95 -1.04
C PHE A 176 29.66 -13.68 -0.96
N SER A 177 29.67 -14.98 -0.65
CA SER A 177 30.86 -15.85 -0.73
C SER A 177 30.81 -16.78 -1.93
#